data_AF-A0A2E9QED4-F1
#
_entry.id   AF-A0A2E9QED4-F1
#
_cell.length_a   1.000
_cell.length_b   1.000
_cell.length_c   1.000
_cell.angle_alpha   90.00
_cell.angle_beta   90.00
_cell.angle_gamma   90.00
#
_symmetry.space_group_name_H-M   'P 1'
#
loop_
_entity.id
_entity.type
_entity.pdbx_description
1 polymer ?
#
loop_
_entity_poly.entity_id
_entity_poly.type
_entity_poly.pdbx_seq_one_letter_code
_entity_poly.pdbx_strand_id
1 'polypeptide(L)'
;MAEPHNLQEFPGLAGLFIKELDLYPIILGPGHKIKAVSGRLIKRMGLRQEDVQGATILKILGIESFQELFMRNLDWSKPLKNYRVMLRDAEKGKRLYQLSAFERTEPSGRFHYLLFQDIDLPDVHVSTGFYEKGVHSNEILRRYVSSHLAHRARSASLAGLDHIPNEEREFTFLFADLVSYTSIAERTSPEAILEMLNTSIGAASSIILHNHGFVDKIMGDSIFAVFENPMNALLSAIEMQKQFNLLNLFRLKSGEEEISIRIGIHTGECILGSIGGDGFLELTFIGDAVNTASRLEKACKPSAILVSEKTASMVGQAAGYLESIDLSAKGKTEQLKAHYLNRVEFEGPKGKMSLGLDDDLF
;
A
#
# COMPACT_ATOMS: atom_id res chain seq x y z
N MET A 1 -13.03 35.62 34.76
CA MET A 1 -13.46 36.32 33.52
C MET A 1 -13.53 35.27 32.42
N ALA A 2 -14.71 35.09 31.82
CA ALA A 2 -14.98 34.01 30.86
C ALA A 2 -14.23 34.26 29.54
N GLU A 3 -13.40 33.30 29.09
CA GLU A 3 -12.81 33.33 27.75
C GLU A 3 -13.92 33.12 26.70
N PRO A 4 -13.97 33.92 25.61
CA PRO A 4 -14.90 33.67 24.53
C PRO A 4 -14.38 32.47 23.71
N HIS A 5 -14.71 31.26 24.17
CA HIS A 5 -14.59 30.07 23.36
C HIS A 5 -15.66 30.11 22.26
N ASN A 6 -15.32 30.61 21.07
CA ASN A 6 -16.14 30.46 19.86
C ASN A 6 -16.09 29.01 19.32
N LEU A 7 -16.28 28.02 20.20
CA LEU A 7 -16.43 26.60 19.85
C LEU A 7 -17.68 26.36 18.97
N GLN A 8 -18.66 27.26 19.04
CA GLN A 8 -19.85 27.23 18.17
C GLN A 8 -19.51 27.39 16.68
N GLU A 9 -18.36 27.98 16.36
CA GLU A 9 -17.91 28.16 14.97
C GLU A 9 -17.27 26.89 14.37
N PHE A 10 -16.98 25.85 15.17
CA PHE A 10 -16.32 24.61 14.74
C PHE A 10 -17.21 23.37 14.94
N PRO A 11 -18.31 23.22 14.18
CA PRO A 11 -19.25 22.12 14.35
C PRO A 11 -18.60 20.78 14.00
N GLY A 12 -18.54 19.86 14.98
CA GLY A 12 -18.02 18.49 14.82
C GLY A 12 -16.76 18.16 15.63
N LEU A 13 -16.12 19.15 16.25
CA LEU A 13 -15.00 18.95 17.18
C LEU A 13 -15.50 19.21 18.60
N ALA A 14 -15.81 18.16 19.37
CA ALA A 14 -16.27 18.30 20.75
C ALA A 14 -15.20 19.03 21.58
N GLY A 15 -15.59 20.07 22.32
CA GLY A 15 -14.66 20.99 22.99
C GLY A 15 -13.73 20.35 24.03
N LEU A 16 -14.04 19.15 24.53
CA LEU A 16 -13.17 18.36 25.41
C LEU A 16 -11.95 17.80 24.64
N PHE A 17 -12.16 17.20 23.46
CA PHE A 17 -11.10 16.60 22.63
C PHE A 17 -10.08 17.65 22.12
N ILE A 18 -10.53 18.86 21.82
CA ILE A 18 -9.64 19.96 21.38
C ILE A 18 -8.66 20.36 22.49
N LYS A 19 -9.08 20.33 23.75
CA LYS A 19 -8.24 20.69 24.89
C LYS A 19 -7.28 19.57 25.27
N GLU A 20 -7.73 18.32 25.28
CA GLU A 20 -6.90 17.14 25.64
C GLU A 20 -5.79 16.86 24.61
N LEU A 21 -6.05 17.06 23.32
CA LEU A 21 -5.08 16.79 22.24
C LEU A 21 -4.25 18.02 21.83
N ASP A 22 -4.37 19.12 22.57
CA ASP A 22 -3.78 20.44 22.28
C ASP A 22 -3.95 20.91 20.83
N LEU A 23 -5.19 20.84 20.33
CA LEU A 23 -5.52 21.21 18.96
C LEU A 23 -5.85 22.71 18.81
N TYR A 24 -5.41 23.27 17.70
CA TYR A 24 -5.57 24.66 17.30
C TYR A 24 -6.34 24.74 15.98
N PRO A 25 -7.68 24.70 16.01
CA PRO A 25 -8.48 24.65 14.78
C PRO A 25 -8.51 25.98 14.01
N ILE A 26 -8.62 25.89 12.67
CA ILE A 26 -8.84 27.02 11.74
C ILE A 26 -9.87 26.61 10.68
N ILE A 27 -10.79 27.51 10.32
CA ILE A 27 -11.72 27.34 9.20
C ILE A 27 -11.40 28.35 8.11
N LEU A 28 -11.21 27.84 6.90
CA LEU A 28 -11.09 28.66 5.70
C LEU A 28 -12.39 28.61 4.90
N GLY A 29 -12.88 29.79 4.54
CA GLY A 29 -13.96 29.96 3.57
C GLY A 29 -13.45 29.98 2.12
N PRO A 30 -14.34 30.30 1.16
CA PRO A 30 -13.99 30.43 -0.25
C PRO A 30 -12.78 31.35 -0.48
N GLY A 31 -11.87 30.93 -1.35
CA GLY A 31 -10.62 31.65 -1.62
C GLY A 31 -9.56 31.56 -0.52
N HIS A 32 -9.66 30.57 0.38
CA HIS A 32 -8.72 30.31 1.47
C HIS A 32 -8.58 31.45 2.49
N LYS A 33 -9.63 32.28 2.61
CA LYS A 33 -9.71 33.33 3.61
C LYS A 33 -10.19 32.76 4.94
N ILE A 34 -9.61 33.26 6.03
CA ILE A 34 -9.91 32.77 7.37
C ILE A 34 -11.30 33.26 7.79
N LYS A 35 -12.16 32.28 8.07
CA LYS A 35 -13.51 32.50 8.61
C LYS A 35 -13.51 32.40 10.14
N ALA A 36 -12.77 31.44 10.69
CA ALA A 36 -12.62 31.25 12.13
C ALA A 36 -11.23 30.70 12.47
N VAL A 37 -10.73 31.00 13.66
CA VAL A 37 -9.44 30.49 14.18
C VAL A 37 -9.52 30.34 15.70
N SER A 38 -8.78 29.38 16.24
CA SER A 38 -8.63 29.21 17.68
C SER A 38 -7.98 30.43 18.33
N GLY A 39 -8.65 31.01 19.33
CA GLY A 39 -8.07 32.09 20.16
C GLY A 39 -6.77 31.67 20.87
N ARG A 40 -6.62 30.37 21.20
CA ARG A 40 -5.36 29.83 21.75
C ARG A 40 -4.22 29.96 20.74
N LEU A 41 -4.48 29.72 19.45
CA LEU A 41 -3.48 29.86 18.40
C LEU A 41 -3.11 31.32 18.18
N ILE A 42 -4.11 32.22 18.18
CA ILE A 42 -3.87 33.67 18.06
C ILE A 42 -2.94 34.16 19.17
N LYS A 43 -3.28 33.83 20.42
CA LYS A 43 -2.48 34.21 21.60
C LYS A 43 -1.06 33.65 21.52
N ARG A 44 -0.93 32.38 21.12
CA ARG A 44 0.36 31.68 21.00
C ARG A 44 1.26 32.24 19.89
N MET A 45 0.67 32.65 18.78
CA MET A 45 1.38 33.32 17.69
C MET A 45 1.63 34.82 17.96
N GLY A 46 1.16 35.36 19.08
CA GLY A 46 1.30 36.79 19.42
C GLY A 46 0.53 37.73 18.49
N LEU A 47 -0.51 37.23 17.81
CA LEU A 47 -1.32 38.00 16.87
C LEU A 47 -2.50 38.67 17.59
N ARG A 48 -3.04 39.75 17.01
CA ARG A 48 -4.31 40.32 17.46
C ARG A 48 -5.46 39.73 16.65
N GLN A 49 -6.63 39.57 17.28
CA GLN A 49 -7.80 38.97 16.64
C GLN A 49 -8.27 39.76 15.39
N GLU A 50 -8.07 41.07 15.40
CA GLU A 50 -8.33 41.97 14.26
C GLU A 50 -7.39 41.76 13.06
N ASP A 51 -6.17 41.26 13.28
CA ASP A 51 -5.18 41.05 12.20
C ASP A 51 -5.46 39.80 11.35
N VAL A 52 -6.34 38.94 11.86
CA VAL A 52 -6.61 37.56 11.43
C VAL A 52 -7.89 37.47 10.59
N GLN A 53 -8.91 38.27 10.90
CA GLN A 53 -10.20 38.18 10.24
C GLN A 53 -10.09 38.56 8.76
N GLY A 54 -10.46 37.64 7.86
CA GLY A 54 -10.37 37.83 6.41
C GLY A 54 -8.96 37.76 5.82
N ALA A 55 -7.93 37.53 6.65
CA ALA A 55 -6.57 37.28 6.22
C ALA A 55 -6.43 35.90 5.55
N THR A 56 -5.33 35.71 4.82
CA THR A 56 -4.92 34.39 4.36
C THR A 56 -4.19 33.65 5.48
N ILE A 57 -4.23 32.31 5.44
CA ILE A 57 -3.51 31.47 6.39
C ILE A 57 -2.01 31.79 6.44
N LEU A 58 -1.41 32.19 5.31
CA LEU A 58 0.02 32.54 5.21
C LEU A 58 0.39 33.71 6.14
N LYS A 59 -0.52 34.69 6.30
CA LYS A 59 -0.30 35.86 7.17
C LYS A 59 -0.30 35.48 8.65
N ILE A 60 -1.17 34.55 9.07
CA ILE A 60 -1.19 34.04 10.45
C ILE A 60 0.05 33.24 10.77
N LEU A 61 0.52 32.46 9.81
CA LEU A 61 1.71 31.62 10.00
C LEU A 61 3.01 32.46 10.05
N GLY A 62 2.94 33.78 9.83
CA GLY A 62 4.10 34.67 9.89
C GLY A 62 5.11 34.41 8.78
N ILE A 63 4.64 33.93 7.62
CA ILE A 63 5.51 33.46 6.55
C ILE A 63 5.69 34.59 5.53
N GLU A 64 6.87 35.20 5.57
CA GLU A 64 7.25 36.36 4.76
C GLU A 64 7.84 35.96 3.40
N SER A 65 8.33 34.72 3.25
CA SER A 65 8.89 34.23 1.98
C SER A 65 8.43 32.82 1.59
N PHE A 66 8.43 32.58 0.28
CA PHE A 66 7.99 31.35 -0.37
C PHE A 66 8.73 30.08 0.09
N GLN A 67 9.92 30.21 0.68
CA GLN A 67 10.74 29.09 1.16
C GLN A 67 10.38 28.61 2.57
N GLU A 68 9.59 29.38 3.32
CA GLU A 68 9.18 29.01 4.68
C GLU A 68 7.81 28.31 4.71
N LEU A 69 7.11 28.27 3.56
CA LEU A 69 5.81 27.62 3.40
C LEU A 69 5.93 26.41 2.47
N PHE A 70 5.86 25.23 3.08
CA PHE A 70 5.76 23.90 2.42
C PHE A 70 4.45 23.70 1.63
N MET A 71 3.89 24.72 0.97
CA MET A 71 2.61 24.60 0.27
C MET A 71 2.60 25.29 -1.08
N ARG A 72 3.41 24.79 -2.02
CA ARG A 72 3.18 25.12 -3.44
C ARG A 72 2.29 24.12 -4.18
N ASN A 73 2.14 22.89 -3.69
CA ASN A 73 1.34 21.87 -4.39
C ASN A 73 0.28 21.25 -3.48
N LEU A 74 -0.42 22.09 -2.72
CA LEU A 74 -1.69 21.67 -2.17
C LEU A 74 -2.73 21.75 -3.25
N ASP A 75 -2.92 20.61 -3.91
CA ASP A 75 -4.11 20.34 -4.69
C ASP A 75 -5.29 20.24 -3.70
N TRP A 76 -5.93 21.38 -3.44
CA TRP A 76 -7.10 21.49 -2.56
C TRP A 76 -8.30 20.68 -3.07
N SER A 77 -8.22 20.08 -4.26
CA SER A 77 -9.20 19.07 -4.71
C SER A 77 -8.99 17.69 -4.08
N LYS A 78 -7.89 17.46 -3.35
CA LYS A 78 -7.53 16.20 -2.66
C LYS A 78 -7.50 16.37 -1.13
N PRO A 79 -7.72 15.29 -0.35
CA PRO A 79 -7.63 15.36 1.10
C PRO A 79 -6.22 15.71 1.57
N LEU A 80 -6.08 16.76 2.36
CA LEU A 80 -4.83 17.14 3.03
C LEU A 80 -4.47 16.09 4.09
N LYS A 81 -3.45 15.26 3.83
CA LYS A 81 -2.99 14.26 4.79
C LYS A 81 -1.75 14.77 5.54
N ASN A 82 -1.97 15.16 6.80
CA ASN A 82 -0.97 15.34 7.87
C ASN A 82 0.39 15.94 7.41
N TYR A 83 0.45 17.26 7.28
CA TYR A 83 1.65 18.02 7.00
C TYR A 83 2.37 18.43 8.30
N ARG A 84 3.64 18.81 8.23
CA ARG A 84 4.37 19.39 9.36
C ARG A 84 4.99 20.73 8.95
N VAL A 85 4.79 21.77 9.76
CA VAL A 85 5.19 23.14 9.47
C VAL A 85 5.96 23.71 10.66
N MET A 86 7.11 24.34 10.41
CA MET A 86 7.88 25.03 11.43
C MET A 86 7.43 26.49 11.52
N LEU A 87 6.95 26.93 12.68
CA LEU A 87 6.40 28.27 12.91
C LEU A 87 7.12 28.94 14.07
N ARG A 88 7.22 30.27 14.04
CA ARG A 88 7.79 31.04 15.14
C ARG A 88 6.73 31.27 16.23
N ASP A 89 6.95 30.70 17.40
CA ASP A 89 6.18 30.95 18.61
C ASP A 89 6.62 32.29 19.24
N ALA A 90 5.68 33.06 19.78
CA ALA A 90 5.95 34.34 20.43
C ALA A 90 6.81 34.18 21.70
N GLU A 91 6.69 33.05 22.41
CA GLU A 91 7.35 32.84 23.70
C GLU A 91 8.62 31.97 23.62
N LYS A 92 8.75 31.10 22.61
CA LYS A 92 9.73 29.99 22.63
C LYS A 92 10.56 29.75 21.34
N GLY A 93 10.54 30.65 20.36
CA GLY A 93 11.32 30.48 19.11
C GLY A 93 10.64 29.61 18.06
N LYS A 94 11.37 29.00 17.11
CA LYS A 94 10.78 28.16 16.04
C LYS A 94 10.33 26.79 16.60
N ARG A 95 9.06 26.40 16.37
CA ARG A 95 8.43 25.13 16.80
C ARG A 95 7.75 24.41 15.65
N LEU A 96 7.72 23.07 15.72
CA LEU A 96 7.12 22.22 14.70
C LEU A 96 5.65 21.94 15.02
N TYR A 97 4.78 22.14 14.05
CA TYR A 97 3.34 21.88 14.16
C TYR A 97 2.92 20.83 13.14
N GLN A 98 2.09 19.87 13.53
CA GLN A 98 1.35 19.02 12.59
C GLN A 98 0.10 19.76 12.10
N LEU A 99 -0.10 19.77 10.79
CA LEU A 99 -1.23 20.36 10.09
C LEU A 99 -2.03 19.26 9.40
N SER A 100 -3.23 18.97 9.90
CA SER A 100 -4.17 18.03 9.27
C SER A 100 -5.34 18.81 8.71
N ALA A 101 -5.91 18.43 7.56
CA ALA A 101 -7.06 19.15 7.06
C ALA A 101 -8.07 18.28 6.31
N PHE A 102 -9.33 18.69 6.36
CA PHE A 102 -10.43 18.05 5.67
C PHE A 102 -11.37 19.10 5.09
N GLU A 103 -12.11 18.70 4.06
CA GLU A 103 -13.01 19.59 3.33
C GLU A 103 -14.47 19.23 3.64
N ARG A 104 -15.32 20.26 3.72
CA ARG A 104 -16.77 20.11 3.81
C ARG A 104 -17.44 21.06 2.82
N THR A 105 -18.37 20.51 2.05
CA THR A 105 -19.23 21.30 1.15
C THR A 105 -20.53 21.62 1.87
N GLU A 106 -20.85 22.91 1.98
CA GLU A 106 -22.10 23.42 2.56
C GLU A 106 -22.86 24.23 1.49
N PRO A 107 -24.17 24.49 1.64
CA PRO A 107 -24.94 25.28 0.67
C PRO A 107 -24.36 26.67 0.39
N SER A 108 -23.65 27.25 1.37
CA SER A 108 -22.98 28.55 1.26
C SER A 108 -21.57 28.49 0.64
N GLY A 109 -21.10 27.31 0.24
CA GLY A 109 -19.81 27.12 -0.42
C GLY A 109 -18.94 26.03 0.18
N ARG A 110 -17.70 25.96 -0.31
CA ARG A 110 -16.70 24.96 0.05
C ARG A 110 -15.82 25.47 1.19
N PHE A 111 -15.70 24.69 2.26
CA PHE A 111 -14.95 25.05 3.46
C PHE A 111 -13.83 24.04 3.73
N HIS A 112 -12.68 24.56 4.17
CA HIS A 112 -11.56 23.74 4.61
C HIS A 112 -11.35 23.91 6.11
N TYR A 113 -11.29 22.78 6.81
CA TYR A 113 -11.05 22.71 8.24
C TYR A 113 -9.61 22.25 8.45
N LEU A 114 -8.83 23.05 9.16
CA LEU A 114 -7.44 22.74 9.51
C LEU A 114 -7.30 22.53 11.01
N LEU A 115 -6.54 21.51 11.37
CA LEU A 115 -6.16 21.17 12.73
C LEU A 115 -4.66 21.32 12.86
N PHE A 116 -4.23 22.28 13.68
CA PHE A 116 -2.84 22.42 14.08
C PHE A 116 -2.63 21.70 15.42
N GLN A 117 -1.56 20.93 15.53
CA GLN A 117 -1.13 20.28 16.76
C GLN A 117 0.35 20.60 16.99
N ASP A 118 0.71 21.06 18.18
CA ASP A 118 2.11 21.29 18.54
C ASP A 118 2.85 19.95 18.65
N ILE A 119 4.08 19.89 18.16
CA ILE A 119 4.98 18.75 18.34
C ILE A 119 6.16 19.22 19.19
N ASP A 120 6.11 18.89 20.49
CA ASP A 120 7.21 19.15 21.41
C ASP A 120 8.30 18.09 21.19
N LEU A 121 9.33 18.45 20.42
CA LEU A 121 10.52 17.61 20.23
C LEU A 121 11.64 18.13 21.14
N PRO A 122 12.16 17.33 22.09
CA PRO A 122 13.32 17.73 22.89
C PRO A 122 14.57 17.84 22.00
N ASP A 123 15.21 19.02 22.02
CA ASP A 123 16.53 19.36 21.47
C ASP A 123 16.99 18.61 20.21
N VAL A 124 16.27 18.80 19.09
CA VAL A 124 16.77 18.44 17.75
C VAL A 124 17.02 19.70 16.95
N HIS A 125 18.25 19.90 16.48
CA HIS A 125 18.56 20.93 15.48
C HIS A 125 18.04 20.48 14.12
N VAL A 126 16.82 20.86 13.87
CA VAL A 126 16.07 20.52 12.67
C VAL A 126 16.34 21.57 11.60
N SER A 127 17.07 21.21 10.54
CA SER A 127 17.21 22.08 9.35
C SER A 127 16.18 21.71 8.28
N THR A 128 15.53 22.72 7.70
CA THR A 128 14.39 22.62 6.77
C THR A 128 14.66 21.79 5.51
N GLY A 129 15.92 21.74 5.03
CA GLY A 129 16.31 20.97 3.83
C GLY A 129 16.35 19.45 4.02
N PHE A 130 16.36 18.94 5.26
CA PHE A 130 16.38 17.49 5.52
C PHE A 130 15.01 16.83 5.37
N TYR A 131 13.91 17.58 5.48
CA TYR A 131 12.57 17.00 5.44
C TYR A 131 11.92 16.93 4.07
N GLU A 132 12.11 17.91 3.17
CA GLU A 132 11.63 17.77 1.78
C GLU A 132 12.33 16.59 1.12
N LYS A 133 13.65 16.51 1.28
CA LYS A 133 14.44 15.36 0.85
C LYS A 133 13.94 14.09 1.55
N GLY A 134 13.75 14.10 2.87
CA GLY A 134 13.28 12.93 3.62
C GLY A 134 11.90 12.41 3.20
N VAL A 135 10.90 13.28 3.03
CA VAL A 135 9.54 12.90 2.61
C VAL A 135 9.53 12.46 1.15
N HIS A 136 10.19 13.21 0.27
CA HIS A 136 10.27 12.84 -1.15
C HIS A 136 11.04 11.52 -1.34
N SER A 137 12.17 11.35 -0.64
CA SER A 137 12.89 10.09 -0.58
C SER A 137 12.00 8.97 -0.06
N ASN A 138 11.20 9.20 0.98
CA ASN A 138 10.28 8.17 1.48
C ASN A 138 9.16 7.84 0.48
N GLU A 139 8.59 8.82 -0.23
CA GLU A 139 7.61 8.55 -1.30
C GLU A 139 8.19 7.74 -2.47
N ILE A 140 9.44 8.01 -2.85
CA ILE A 140 10.17 7.21 -3.83
C ILE A 140 10.37 5.80 -3.28
N LEU A 141 11.00 5.67 -2.11
CA LEU A 141 11.33 4.40 -1.46
C LEU A 141 10.09 3.53 -1.22
N ARG A 142 8.94 4.13 -0.89
CA ARG A 142 7.70 3.41 -0.62
C ARG A 142 7.24 2.54 -1.79
N ARG A 143 7.60 2.87 -3.04
CA ARG A 143 7.27 2.04 -4.21
C ARG A 143 8.16 0.80 -4.34
N TYR A 144 9.32 0.81 -3.69
CA TYR A 144 10.30 -0.27 -3.68
C TYR A 144 10.24 -1.11 -2.39
N VAL A 145 9.42 -0.68 -1.42
CA VAL A 145 9.16 -1.42 -0.17
C VAL A 145 7.84 -2.16 -0.33
N SER A 146 7.84 -3.48 -0.09
CA SER A 146 6.61 -4.27 -0.18
C SER A 146 5.55 -3.77 0.80
N SER A 147 4.28 -3.84 0.42
CA SER A 147 3.16 -3.43 1.28
C SER A 147 3.14 -4.20 2.60
N HIS A 148 3.56 -5.47 2.55
CA HIS A 148 3.71 -6.32 3.73
C HIS A 148 4.79 -5.80 4.67
N LEU A 149 6.00 -5.52 4.17
CA LEU A 149 7.08 -4.95 4.97
C LEU A 149 6.64 -3.62 5.62
N ALA A 150 5.98 -2.75 4.86
CA ALA A 150 5.47 -1.48 5.39
C ALA A 150 4.39 -1.68 6.48
N HIS A 151 3.48 -2.64 6.30
CA HIS A 151 2.45 -2.96 7.29
C HIS A 151 3.05 -3.54 8.58
N ARG A 152 4.03 -4.43 8.44
CA ARG A 152 4.76 -5.04 9.57
C ARG A 152 5.59 -4.02 10.33
N ALA A 153 6.34 -3.18 9.63
CA ALA A 153 7.09 -2.08 10.23
C ALA A 153 6.18 -1.13 11.01
N ARG A 154 5.01 -0.80 10.46
CA ARG A 154 4.01 0.02 11.17
C ARG A 154 3.49 -0.69 12.42
N SER A 155 3.15 -1.97 12.32
CA SER A 155 2.63 -2.76 13.43
C SER A 155 3.65 -2.88 14.57
N ALA A 156 4.91 -3.16 14.22
CA ALA A 156 6.04 -3.19 15.16
C ALA A 156 6.22 -1.82 15.84
N SER A 157 6.21 -0.74 15.06
CA SER A 157 6.32 0.63 15.61
C SER A 157 5.18 0.99 16.56
N LEU A 158 3.93 0.61 16.24
CA LEU A 158 2.78 0.80 17.13
C LEU A 158 2.89 -0.01 18.44
N ALA A 159 3.58 -1.15 18.39
CA ALA A 159 3.90 -1.97 19.55
C ALA A 159 5.13 -1.48 20.34
N GLY A 160 5.78 -0.39 19.92
CA GLY A 160 6.98 0.16 20.56
C GLY A 160 8.26 -0.62 20.26
N LEU A 161 8.27 -1.45 19.22
CA LEU A 161 9.44 -2.20 18.77
C LEU A 161 10.28 -1.37 17.78
N ASP A 162 11.59 -1.54 17.86
CA ASP A 162 12.59 -0.97 16.96
C ASP A 162 12.92 -1.90 15.77
N HIS A 163 12.38 -3.12 15.77
CA HIS A 163 12.55 -4.13 14.74
C HIS A 163 11.24 -4.86 14.44
N ILE A 164 11.16 -5.51 13.28
CA ILE A 164 10.05 -6.40 12.95
C ILE A 164 10.31 -7.74 13.62
N PRO A 165 9.44 -8.21 14.53
CA PRO A 165 9.63 -9.49 15.20
C PRO A 165 9.46 -10.64 14.20
N ASN A 166 10.20 -11.72 14.40
CA ASN A 166 10.02 -12.95 13.66
C ASN A 166 8.65 -13.56 14.00
N GLU A 167 8.02 -14.20 13.01
CA GLU A 167 6.74 -14.91 13.17
C GLU A 167 6.85 -16.29 12.54
N GLU A 168 6.48 -17.32 13.29
CA GLU A 168 6.30 -18.66 12.76
C GLU A 168 4.81 -18.88 12.52
N ARG A 169 4.42 -19.03 11.25
CA ARG A 169 3.03 -19.19 10.85
C ARG A 169 2.93 -19.87 9.50
N GLU A 170 1.77 -20.48 9.26
CA GLU A 170 1.40 -21.02 7.96
C GLU A 170 0.88 -19.92 7.02
N PHE A 171 1.39 -19.92 5.79
CA PHE A 171 0.94 -19.05 4.71
C PHE A 171 0.74 -19.84 3.43
N THR A 172 -0.03 -19.28 2.50
CA THR A 172 -0.13 -19.78 1.12
C THR A 172 0.77 -18.96 0.21
N PHE A 173 1.67 -19.65 -0.47
CA PHE A 173 2.65 -19.09 -1.39
C PHE A 173 2.22 -19.32 -2.83
N LEU A 174 2.30 -18.28 -3.65
CA LEU A 174 2.05 -18.31 -5.08
C LEU A 174 3.31 -17.83 -5.81
N PHE A 175 3.83 -18.68 -6.69
CA PHE A 175 4.83 -18.29 -7.67
C PHE A 175 4.18 -18.27 -9.04
N ALA A 176 4.40 -17.20 -9.81
CA ALA A 176 4.03 -17.16 -11.22
C ALA A 176 5.21 -16.70 -12.07
N ASP A 177 5.38 -17.29 -13.24
CA ASP A 177 6.50 -17.03 -14.15
C ASP A 177 6.03 -16.88 -15.59
N LEU A 178 6.60 -15.93 -16.32
CA LEU A 178 6.33 -15.74 -17.75
C LEU A 178 7.03 -16.82 -18.57
N VAL A 179 6.26 -17.62 -19.29
CA VAL A 179 6.80 -18.65 -20.17
C VAL A 179 7.43 -17.99 -21.39
N SER A 180 8.59 -18.49 -21.80
CA SER A 180 9.34 -18.04 -22.99
C SER A 180 9.80 -16.59 -22.96
N TYR A 181 9.77 -15.91 -21.79
CA TYR A 181 10.28 -14.56 -21.62
C TYR A 181 11.71 -14.40 -22.16
N THR A 182 12.61 -15.33 -21.84
CA THR A 182 14.02 -15.26 -22.27
C THR A 182 14.13 -15.19 -23.79
N SER A 183 13.33 -15.97 -24.52
CA SER A 183 13.34 -15.98 -25.98
C SER A 183 12.76 -14.70 -26.60
N ILE A 184 11.75 -14.10 -25.95
CA ILE A 184 11.18 -12.81 -26.36
C ILE A 184 12.20 -11.69 -26.10
N ALA A 185 12.87 -11.72 -24.94
CA ALA A 185 13.84 -10.73 -24.53
C ALA A 185 15.07 -10.66 -25.46
N GLU A 186 15.49 -11.78 -26.04
CA GLU A 186 16.61 -11.82 -27.00
C GLU A 186 16.30 -11.12 -28.33
N ARG A 187 15.02 -10.94 -28.69
CA ARG A 187 14.58 -10.41 -29.99
C ARG A 187 13.89 -9.05 -29.91
N THR A 188 13.81 -8.48 -28.72
CA THR A 188 13.02 -7.28 -28.41
C THR A 188 13.93 -6.17 -27.87
N SER A 189 13.58 -4.90 -28.10
CA SER A 189 14.35 -3.79 -27.51
C SER A 189 14.20 -3.77 -25.97
N PRO A 190 15.22 -3.31 -25.23
CA PRO A 190 15.14 -3.20 -23.77
C PRO A 190 13.91 -2.40 -23.28
N GLU A 191 13.52 -1.34 -24.00
CA GLU A 191 12.36 -0.52 -23.67
C GLU A 191 11.04 -1.30 -23.81
N ALA A 192 10.88 -2.06 -24.90
CA ALA A 192 9.69 -2.87 -25.12
C ALA A 192 9.61 -4.05 -24.14
N ILE A 193 10.75 -4.63 -23.75
CA ILE A 193 10.80 -5.66 -22.68
C ILE A 193 10.33 -5.05 -21.36
N LEU A 194 10.82 -3.86 -21.02
CA LEU A 194 10.44 -3.18 -19.78
C LEU A 194 8.93 -2.84 -19.77
N GLU A 195 8.38 -2.38 -20.89
CA GLU A 195 6.95 -2.12 -21.04
C GLU A 195 6.11 -3.40 -20.92
N MET A 196 6.54 -4.49 -21.54
CA MET A 196 5.91 -5.81 -21.44
C MET A 196 5.90 -6.31 -19.99
N LEU A 197 7.04 -6.22 -19.30
CA LEU A 197 7.16 -6.63 -17.89
C LEU A 197 6.27 -5.76 -17.00
N ASN A 198 6.32 -4.44 -17.15
CA ASN A 198 5.50 -3.52 -16.35
C ASN A 198 4.00 -3.78 -16.56
N THR A 199 3.58 -4.06 -17.79
CA THR A 199 2.17 -4.37 -18.11
C THR A 199 1.76 -5.71 -17.50
N SER A 200 2.58 -6.75 -17.70
CA SER A 200 2.27 -8.13 -17.30
C SER A 200 2.35 -8.32 -15.79
N ILE A 201 3.48 -7.93 -15.18
CA ILE A 201 3.70 -8.01 -13.73
C ILE A 201 2.81 -6.99 -13.00
N GLY A 202 2.54 -5.83 -13.59
CA GLY A 202 1.61 -4.84 -13.03
C GLY A 202 0.19 -5.38 -12.94
N ALA A 203 -0.29 -6.05 -13.99
CA ALA A 203 -1.60 -6.72 -13.98
C ALA A 203 -1.68 -7.81 -12.91
N ALA A 204 -0.68 -8.71 -12.85
CA ALA A 204 -0.61 -9.76 -11.83
C ALA A 204 -0.58 -9.18 -10.41
N SER A 205 0.26 -8.17 -10.16
CA SER A 205 0.40 -7.52 -8.86
C SER A 205 -0.90 -6.87 -8.40
N SER A 206 -1.63 -6.23 -9.32
CA SER A 206 -2.93 -5.63 -9.04
C SER A 206 -3.96 -6.67 -8.60
N ILE A 207 -3.99 -7.83 -9.26
CA ILE A 207 -4.91 -8.94 -8.93
C ILE A 207 -4.58 -9.54 -7.56
N ILE A 208 -3.29 -9.77 -7.28
CA ILE A 208 -2.83 -10.28 -5.99
C ILE A 208 -3.29 -9.35 -4.84
N LEU A 209 -3.07 -8.04 -5.01
CA LEU A 209 -3.47 -7.04 -4.00
C LEU A 209 -5.00 -6.93 -3.86
N HIS A 210 -5.74 -7.05 -4.96
CA HIS A 210 -7.21 -7.04 -4.95
C HIS A 210 -7.77 -8.20 -4.12
N ASN A 211 -7.20 -9.39 -4.29
CA ASN A 211 -7.57 -10.60 -3.57
C ASN A 211 -6.90 -10.71 -2.19
N HIS A 212 -6.50 -9.60 -1.57
CA HIS A 212 -5.93 -9.55 -0.22
C HIS A 212 -4.62 -10.35 -0.04
N GLY A 213 -3.91 -10.63 -1.13
CA GLY A 213 -2.52 -11.07 -1.10
C GLY A 213 -1.56 -9.89 -1.04
N PHE A 214 -0.28 -10.22 -0.93
CA PHE A 214 0.78 -9.24 -1.06
C PHE A 214 1.91 -9.80 -1.93
N VAL A 215 2.49 -8.91 -2.75
CA VAL A 215 3.68 -9.21 -3.54
C VAL A 215 4.88 -9.09 -2.61
N ASP A 216 5.57 -10.20 -2.38
CA ASP A 216 6.78 -10.23 -1.58
C ASP A 216 7.95 -9.67 -2.38
N LYS A 217 8.19 -10.25 -3.57
CA LYS A 217 9.22 -9.77 -4.50
C LYS A 217 8.92 -10.14 -5.95
N ILE A 218 9.54 -9.38 -6.85
CA ILE A 218 9.61 -9.66 -8.30
C ILE A 218 11.05 -10.09 -8.59
N MET A 219 11.21 -11.21 -9.30
CA MET A 219 12.51 -11.82 -9.60
C MET A 219 12.63 -11.99 -11.12
N GLY A 220 13.06 -10.92 -11.80
CA GLY A 220 13.05 -10.87 -13.26
C GLY A 220 11.63 -10.87 -13.80
N ASP A 221 11.23 -11.97 -14.41
CA ASP A 221 9.93 -12.24 -15.03
C ASP A 221 8.99 -13.07 -14.14
N SER A 222 9.46 -13.47 -12.95
CA SER A 222 8.66 -14.17 -11.95
C SER A 222 8.13 -13.22 -10.86
N ILE A 223 6.96 -13.54 -10.33
CA ILE A 223 6.37 -12.90 -9.14
C ILE A 223 6.23 -13.92 -8.01
N PHE A 224 6.64 -13.51 -6.81
CA PHE A 224 6.40 -14.26 -5.58
C PHE A 224 5.40 -13.50 -4.71
N ALA A 225 4.27 -14.14 -4.43
CA ALA A 225 3.18 -13.59 -3.65
C ALA A 225 2.81 -14.52 -2.50
N VAL A 226 2.24 -13.92 -1.46
CA VAL A 226 1.88 -14.61 -0.23
C VAL A 226 0.48 -14.18 0.20
N PHE A 227 -0.26 -15.15 0.73
CA PHE A 227 -1.63 -15.01 1.17
C PHE A 227 -1.81 -15.65 2.55
N GLU A 228 -2.63 -15.02 3.38
CA GLU A 228 -3.06 -15.63 4.65
C GLU A 228 -4.20 -16.65 4.45
N ASN A 229 -4.90 -16.59 3.32
CA ASN A 229 -6.00 -17.49 2.98
C ASN A 229 -5.70 -18.20 1.64
N PRO A 230 -5.67 -19.55 1.61
CA PRO A 230 -5.40 -20.28 0.38
C PRO A 230 -6.43 -19.99 -0.72
N MET A 231 -7.69 -19.77 -0.37
CA MET A 231 -8.74 -19.49 -1.33
C MET A 231 -8.41 -18.22 -2.15
N ASN A 232 -7.95 -17.16 -1.48
CA ASN A 232 -7.56 -15.92 -2.12
C ASN A 232 -6.41 -16.10 -3.14
N ALA A 233 -5.47 -17.02 -2.84
CA ALA A 233 -4.40 -17.36 -3.78
C ALA A 233 -4.94 -18.07 -5.03
N LEU A 234 -5.89 -18.99 -4.85
CA LEU A 234 -6.53 -19.72 -5.95
C LEU A 234 -7.37 -18.79 -6.84
N LEU A 235 -8.14 -17.86 -6.24
CA LEU A 235 -8.86 -16.81 -6.98
C LEU A 235 -7.91 -15.95 -7.80
N SER A 236 -6.85 -15.45 -7.15
CA SER A 236 -5.84 -14.62 -7.81
C SER A 236 -5.26 -15.34 -9.02
N ALA A 237 -4.96 -16.63 -8.89
CA ALA A 237 -4.38 -17.41 -9.96
C ALA A 237 -5.32 -17.56 -11.17
N ILE A 238 -6.61 -17.81 -10.95
CA ILE A 238 -7.59 -17.89 -12.04
C ILE A 238 -7.78 -16.52 -12.71
N GLU A 239 -7.93 -15.45 -11.92
CA GLU A 239 -8.04 -14.09 -12.46
C GLU A 239 -6.80 -13.69 -13.25
N MET A 240 -5.60 -14.07 -12.78
CA MET A 240 -4.35 -13.85 -13.52
C MET A 240 -4.37 -14.55 -14.88
N GLN A 241 -4.76 -15.83 -14.95
CA GLN A 241 -4.84 -16.53 -16.24
C GLN A 241 -5.85 -15.87 -17.19
N LYS A 242 -7.03 -15.49 -16.70
CA LYS A 242 -8.03 -14.77 -17.51
C LYS A 242 -7.52 -13.41 -17.99
N GLN A 243 -6.83 -12.67 -17.14
CA GLN A 243 -6.25 -11.37 -17.49
C GLN A 243 -5.14 -11.50 -18.55
N PHE A 244 -4.35 -12.56 -18.50
CA PHE A 244 -3.33 -12.83 -19.51
C PHE A 244 -3.95 -13.19 -20.86
N ASN A 245 -5.07 -13.93 -20.88
CA ASN A 245 -5.84 -14.16 -22.10
C ASN A 245 -6.34 -12.84 -22.71
N LEU A 246 -6.87 -11.93 -21.88
CA LEU A 246 -7.28 -10.59 -22.35
C LEU A 246 -6.10 -9.79 -22.90
N LEU A 247 -4.97 -9.80 -22.21
CA LEU A 247 -3.75 -9.12 -22.66
C LEU A 247 -3.29 -9.65 -24.02
N ASN A 248 -3.34 -10.97 -24.24
CA ASN A 248 -3.00 -11.58 -25.52
C ASN A 248 -3.92 -11.15 -26.67
N LEU A 249 -5.21 -10.91 -26.42
CA LEU A 249 -6.11 -10.36 -27.46
C LEU A 249 -5.65 -8.98 -27.96
N PHE A 250 -5.07 -8.16 -27.08
CA PHE A 250 -4.51 -6.86 -27.47
C PHE A 250 -3.15 -7.03 -28.15
N ARG A 251 -2.28 -7.89 -27.62
CA ARG A 251 -0.95 -8.18 -28.19
C ARG A 251 -1.06 -8.69 -29.63
N LEU A 252 -1.95 -9.66 -29.87
CA LEU A 252 -2.21 -10.20 -31.21
C LEU A 252 -2.71 -9.13 -32.19
N LYS A 253 -3.59 -8.22 -31.74
CA LYS A 253 -4.06 -7.09 -32.55
C LYS A 253 -2.94 -6.10 -32.89
N SER A 254 -1.95 -5.97 -32.02
CA SER A 254 -0.75 -5.15 -32.21
C SER A 254 0.36 -5.87 -32.99
N GLY A 255 0.16 -7.13 -33.40
CA GLY A 255 1.17 -7.92 -34.09
C GLY A 255 2.29 -8.46 -33.18
N GLU A 256 2.05 -8.48 -31.87
CA GLU A 256 3.00 -8.99 -30.86
C GLU A 256 2.75 -10.49 -30.57
N GLU A 257 3.82 -11.19 -30.17
CA GLU A 257 3.74 -12.57 -29.71
C GLU A 257 2.92 -12.68 -28.41
N GLU A 258 2.13 -13.75 -28.29
CA GLU A 258 1.41 -14.08 -27.05
C GLU A 258 2.37 -14.39 -25.91
N ILE A 259 1.93 -14.07 -24.70
CA ILE A 259 2.63 -14.40 -23.47
C ILE A 259 1.73 -15.28 -22.60
N SER A 260 2.35 -16.20 -21.87
CA SER A 260 1.62 -17.07 -20.94
C SER A 260 2.34 -17.12 -19.61
N ILE A 261 1.59 -17.44 -18.56
CA ILE A 261 2.15 -17.65 -17.23
C ILE A 261 1.86 -19.06 -16.76
N ARG A 262 2.81 -19.62 -16.02
CA ARG A 262 2.59 -20.84 -15.22
C ARG A 262 2.59 -20.46 -13.75
N ILE A 263 1.69 -21.07 -12.97
CA ILE A 263 1.46 -20.71 -11.56
C ILE A 263 1.59 -21.94 -10.67
N GLY A 264 2.34 -21.83 -9.58
CA GLY A 264 2.46 -22.85 -8.54
C GLY A 264 1.98 -22.33 -7.18
N ILE A 265 1.15 -23.11 -6.49
CA ILE A 265 0.56 -22.72 -5.19
C ILE A 265 0.74 -23.80 -4.13
N HIS A 266 1.31 -23.42 -2.99
CA HIS A 266 1.47 -24.30 -1.83
C HIS A 266 1.22 -23.58 -0.51
N THR A 267 0.63 -24.28 0.46
CA THR A 267 0.38 -23.79 1.81
C THR A 267 1.22 -24.57 2.79
N GLY A 268 1.96 -23.87 3.65
CA GLY A 268 2.77 -24.51 4.67
C GLY A 268 3.39 -23.55 5.66
N GLU A 269 3.88 -24.12 6.76
CA GLU A 269 4.57 -23.39 7.81
C GLU A 269 5.89 -22.82 7.32
N CYS A 270 6.19 -21.63 7.81
CA CYS A 270 7.45 -20.94 7.57
C CYS A 270 7.73 -19.98 8.71
N ILE A 271 8.97 -19.49 8.74
CA ILE A 271 9.36 -18.37 9.58
C ILE A 271 9.42 -17.13 8.68
N LEU A 272 8.60 -16.12 8.97
CA LEU A 272 8.79 -14.76 8.50
C LEU A 272 9.85 -14.10 9.38
N GLY A 273 10.96 -13.69 8.80
CA GLY A 273 12.05 -13.08 9.55
C GLY A 273 12.97 -12.23 8.72
N SER A 274 13.75 -11.38 9.40
CA SER A 274 14.75 -10.54 8.76
C SER A 274 16.08 -11.28 8.65
N ILE A 275 16.61 -11.40 7.43
CA ILE A 275 17.94 -11.94 7.14
C ILE A 275 18.84 -10.79 6.66
N GLY A 276 20.09 -10.76 7.13
CA GLY A 276 21.10 -9.81 6.66
C GLY A 276 21.92 -9.23 7.81
N GLY A 277 22.35 -7.97 7.65
CA GLY A 277 23.15 -7.23 8.63
C GLY A 277 23.00 -5.72 8.47
N ASP A 278 23.82 -4.94 9.15
CA ASP A 278 23.66 -3.48 9.31
C ASP A 278 23.53 -2.68 8.00
N GLY A 279 24.04 -3.20 6.88
CA GLY A 279 23.95 -2.55 5.57
C GLY A 279 22.74 -2.94 4.72
N PHE A 280 22.10 -4.07 4.98
CA PHE A 280 20.94 -4.58 4.24
C PHE A 280 20.23 -5.66 5.04
N LEU A 281 18.93 -5.46 5.26
CA LEU A 281 18.03 -6.43 5.86
C LEU A 281 16.91 -6.74 4.88
N GLU A 282 16.71 -8.02 4.61
CA GLU A 282 15.59 -8.52 3.82
C GLU A 282 14.63 -9.24 4.75
N LEU A 283 13.40 -8.71 4.87
CA LEU A 283 12.30 -9.45 5.48
C LEU A 283 11.80 -10.48 4.46
N THR A 284 11.89 -11.76 4.78
CA THR A 284 11.54 -12.84 3.85
C THR A 284 10.90 -14.02 4.57
N PHE A 285 10.21 -14.86 3.79
CA PHE A 285 9.68 -16.14 4.24
C PHE A 285 10.74 -17.23 4.11
N ILE A 286 10.93 -17.99 5.19
CA ILE A 286 11.97 -19.01 5.33
C ILE A 286 11.30 -20.33 5.66
N GLY A 287 11.44 -21.31 4.77
CA GLY A 287 10.90 -22.63 5.00
C GLY A 287 10.83 -23.48 3.74
N ASP A 288 10.64 -24.78 3.95
CA ASP A 288 10.47 -25.73 2.85
C ASP A 288 9.19 -25.46 2.03
N ALA A 289 8.17 -24.84 2.64
CA ALA A 289 6.93 -24.48 1.97
C ALA A 289 7.16 -23.51 0.79
N VAL A 290 8.05 -22.52 0.94
CA VAL A 290 8.40 -21.57 -0.12
C VAL A 290 9.06 -22.29 -1.30
N ASN A 291 10.01 -23.18 -1.00
CA ASN A 291 10.68 -23.98 -2.02
C ASN A 291 9.72 -24.94 -2.73
N THR A 292 8.75 -25.49 -2.01
CA THR A 292 7.70 -26.35 -2.56
C THR A 292 6.81 -25.60 -3.54
N ALA A 293 6.41 -24.37 -3.23
CA ALA A 293 5.63 -23.52 -4.14
C ALA A 293 6.38 -23.22 -5.45
N SER A 294 7.66 -22.83 -5.36
CA SER A 294 8.49 -22.59 -6.55
C SER A 294 8.67 -23.86 -7.40
N ARG A 295 8.77 -25.04 -6.78
CA ARG A 295 8.85 -26.31 -7.52
C ARG A 295 7.57 -26.62 -8.28
N LEU A 296 6.41 -26.32 -7.69
CA LEU A 296 5.12 -26.49 -8.38
C LEU A 296 5.02 -25.58 -9.59
N GLU A 297 5.45 -24.32 -9.47
CA GLU A 297 5.45 -23.38 -10.60
C GLU A 297 6.32 -23.90 -11.75
N LYS A 298 7.54 -24.36 -11.46
CA LYS A 298 8.46 -24.92 -12.47
C LYS A 298 7.94 -26.20 -13.13
N ALA A 299 7.15 -26.99 -12.41
CA ALA A 299 6.54 -28.22 -12.93
C ALA A 299 5.21 -27.98 -13.65
N CYS A 300 4.64 -26.77 -13.53
CA CYS A 300 3.35 -26.43 -14.10
C CYS A 300 3.46 -26.20 -15.62
N LYS A 301 2.45 -26.68 -16.35
CA LYS A 301 2.30 -26.37 -17.77
C LYS A 301 2.07 -24.86 -17.98
N PRO A 302 2.47 -24.29 -19.14
CA PRO A 302 2.08 -22.94 -19.55
C PRO A 302 0.57 -22.74 -19.50
N SER A 303 0.12 -21.54 -19.16
CA SER A 303 -1.30 -21.15 -19.03
C SER A 303 -2.10 -22.02 -18.04
N ALA A 304 -1.44 -22.62 -17.06
CA ALA A 304 -2.07 -23.49 -16.08
C ALA A 304 -1.70 -23.11 -14.64
N ILE A 305 -2.41 -23.70 -13.69
CA ILE A 305 -2.25 -23.46 -12.26
C ILE A 305 -2.10 -24.81 -11.57
N LEU A 306 -0.97 -25.02 -10.89
CA LEU A 306 -0.68 -26.25 -10.17
C LEU A 306 -0.70 -26.01 -8.65
N VAL A 307 -1.56 -26.74 -7.95
CA VAL A 307 -1.84 -26.57 -6.52
C VAL A 307 -1.46 -27.84 -5.77
N SER A 308 -0.70 -27.74 -4.68
CA SER A 308 -0.38 -28.92 -3.87
C SER A 308 -1.63 -29.58 -3.25
N GLU A 309 -1.58 -30.89 -3.03
CA GLU A 309 -2.63 -31.65 -2.31
C GLU A 309 -2.99 -31.01 -0.96
N LYS A 310 -1.99 -30.51 -0.21
CA LYS A 310 -2.24 -29.82 1.06
C LYS A 310 -3.12 -28.58 0.89
N THR A 311 -2.79 -27.68 -0.05
CA THR A 311 -3.61 -26.49 -0.31
C THR A 311 -5.00 -26.88 -0.81
N ALA A 312 -5.08 -27.88 -1.70
CA ALA A 312 -6.36 -28.36 -2.23
C ALA A 312 -7.27 -28.90 -1.13
N SER A 313 -6.71 -29.70 -0.20
CA SER A 313 -7.43 -30.23 0.95
C SER A 313 -7.98 -29.14 1.88
N MET A 314 -7.28 -28.02 2.04
CA MET A 314 -7.73 -26.90 2.87
C MET A 314 -8.93 -26.16 2.27
N VAL A 315 -9.01 -26.06 0.94
CA VAL A 315 -10.11 -25.40 0.23
C VAL A 315 -11.28 -26.36 0.00
N GLY A 316 -11.00 -27.67 -0.08
CA GLY A 316 -12.01 -28.72 -0.17
C GLY A 316 -12.85 -28.60 -1.45
N GLN A 317 -14.17 -28.72 -1.31
CA GLN A 317 -15.10 -28.70 -2.45
C GLN A 317 -15.28 -27.33 -3.09
N ALA A 318 -14.73 -26.27 -2.49
CA ALA A 318 -14.75 -24.93 -3.09
C ALA A 318 -13.79 -24.79 -4.29
N ALA A 319 -13.02 -25.83 -4.63
CA ALA A 319 -12.15 -25.83 -5.81
C ALA A 319 -12.36 -27.08 -6.68
N GLY A 320 -12.37 -26.88 -7.99
CA GLY A 320 -12.46 -27.93 -9.01
C GLY A 320 -11.11 -28.15 -9.71
N TYR A 321 -10.73 -29.42 -9.86
CA TYR A 321 -9.45 -29.84 -10.42
C TYR A 321 -9.64 -30.79 -11.61
N LEU A 322 -8.74 -30.71 -12.60
CA LEU A 322 -8.83 -31.51 -13.85
C LEU A 322 -7.97 -32.78 -13.80
N GLU A 323 -6.71 -32.64 -13.41
CA GLU A 323 -5.74 -33.74 -13.39
C GLU A 323 -4.84 -33.61 -12.16
N SER A 324 -4.32 -34.74 -11.68
CA SER A 324 -3.33 -34.79 -10.60
C SER A 324 -2.01 -35.33 -11.11
N ILE A 325 -0.90 -34.84 -10.55
CA ILE A 325 0.45 -35.32 -10.85
C ILE A 325 1.22 -35.55 -9.55
N ASP A 326 2.16 -36.49 -9.60
CA ASP A 326 3.12 -36.74 -8.52
C ASP A 326 4.49 -36.17 -8.91
N LEU A 327 5.01 -35.27 -8.08
CA LEU A 327 6.31 -34.64 -8.30
C LEU A 327 7.36 -35.27 -7.39
N SER A 328 8.45 -35.74 -7.99
CA SER A 328 9.62 -36.19 -7.23
C SER A 328 10.42 -34.98 -6.75
N ALA A 329 10.71 -34.93 -5.46
CA ALA A 329 11.52 -33.88 -4.86
C ALA A 329 12.95 -34.38 -4.64
N LYS A 330 13.95 -33.70 -5.22
CA LYS A 330 15.37 -33.97 -4.91
C LYS A 330 15.59 -33.87 -3.40
N GLY A 331 16.07 -34.96 -2.80
CA GLY A 331 16.36 -35.05 -1.37
C GLY A 331 15.17 -35.34 -0.45
N LYS A 332 13.96 -35.60 -0.99
CA LYS A 332 12.81 -36.06 -0.20
C LYS A 332 12.37 -37.46 -0.60
N THR A 333 11.94 -38.24 0.38
CA THR A 333 11.42 -39.61 0.22
C THR A 333 9.96 -39.65 -0.23
N GLU A 334 9.16 -38.63 0.12
CA GLU A 334 7.75 -38.55 -0.29
C GLU A 334 7.58 -37.73 -1.58
N GLN A 335 6.74 -38.24 -2.47
CA GLN A 335 6.29 -37.53 -3.67
C GLN A 335 5.30 -36.43 -3.29
N LEU A 336 5.46 -35.26 -3.90
CA LEU A 336 4.53 -34.15 -3.73
C LEU A 336 3.40 -34.31 -4.75
N LYS A 337 2.23 -34.73 -4.27
CA LYS A 337 1.01 -34.76 -5.08
C LYS A 337 0.46 -33.35 -5.30
N ALA A 338 0.08 -33.05 -6.54
CA ALA A 338 -0.43 -31.75 -6.94
C ALA A 338 -1.55 -31.89 -7.97
N HIS A 339 -2.36 -30.83 -8.10
CA HIS A 339 -3.60 -30.82 -8.88
C HIS A 339 -3.66 -29.59 -9.77
N TYR A 340 -4.07 -29.76 -11.02
CA TYR A 340 -4.34 -28.64 -11.91
C TYR A 340 -5.70 -28.04 -11.59
N LEU A 341 -5.67 -26.80 -11.11
CA LEU A 341 -6.87 -26.03 -10.76
C LEU A 341 -7.57 -25.56 -12.03
N ASN A 342 -8.88 -25.73 -12.08
CA ASN A 342 -9.71 -25.21 -13.16
C ASN A 342 -10.77 -24.22 -12.68
N ARG A 343 -11.28 -24.38 -11.46
CA ARG A 343 -12.42 -23.62 -10.96
C ARG A 343 -12.32 -23.36 -9.47
N VAL A 344 -12.87 -22.24 -9.03
CA VAL A 344 -13.12 -21.93 -7.62
C VAL A 344 -14.55 -21.45 -7.41
N GLU A 345 -15.12 -21.80 -6.26
CA GLU A 345 -16.39 -21.31 -5.78
C GLU A 345 -16.16 -20.50 -4.50
N PHE A 346 -16.80 -19.34 -4.39
CA PHE A 346 -16.61 -18.43 -3.28
C PHE A 346 -17.87 -17.61 -2.99
N GLU A 347 -17.96 -17.06 -1.79
CA GLU A 347 -19.03 -16.14 -1.43
C GLU A 347 -18.68 -14.72 -1.86
N GLY A 348 -19.47 -14.17 -2.78
CA GLY A 348 -19.39 -12.78 -3.19
C GLY A 348 -20.55 -11.94 -2.66
N PRO A 349 -20.59 -10.63 -2.98
CA PRO A 349 -21.63 -9.71 -2.50
C PRO A 349 -23.06 -10.10 -2.91
N LYS A 350 -23.21 -10.92 -3.96
CA LYS A 350 -24.49 -11.38 -4.50
C LYS A 350 -24.78 -12.86 -4.20
N GLY A 351 -24.02 -13.48 -3.29
CA GLY A 351 -24.14 -14.89 -2.93
C GLY A 351 -23.00 -15.74 -3.49
N LYS A 352 -23.25 -17.05 -3.64
CA LYS A 352 -22.25 -17.98 -4.20
C LYS A 352 -21.93 -17.64 -5.65
N MET A 353 -20.65 -17.48 -5.92
CA MET A 353 -20.07 -17.22 -7.24
C MET A 353 -19.14 -18.37 -7.60
N SER A 354 -18.98 -18.61 -8.90
CA SER A 354 -18.00 -19.56 -9.45
C SER A 354 -17.15 -18.84 -10.48
N LEU A 355 -15.86 -19.13 -10.50
CA LEU A 355 -14.91 -18.63 -11.47
C LEU A 355 -14.05 -19.78 -11.98
N GLY A 356 -14.08 -20.02 -13.28
CA GLY A 356 -13.33 -21.05 -13.97
C GLY A 356 -12.46 -20.50 -15.10
N LEU A 357 -11.46 -21.28 -15.49
CA LEU A 357 -10.62 -21.03 -16.68
C LEU A 357 -11.40 -21.23 -17.99
N ASP A 358 -12.46 -22.02 -17.94
CA ASP A 358 -13.39 -22.35 -19.02
C ASP A 358 -14.56 -21.37 -19.15
N ASP A 359 -14.73 -20.45 -18.20
CA ASP A 359 -15.79 -19.45 -18.28
C ASP A 359 -15.48 -18.41 -19.37
N ASP A 360 -16.50 -18.06 -20.18
CA ASP A 360 -16.39 -17.02 -21.20
C ASP A 360 -15.79 -15.72 -20.62
N LEU A 361 -14.97 -15.06 -21.43
CA LEU A 361 -14.26 -13.84 -21.06
C LEU A 361 -15.18 -12.59 -21.00
N PHE A 362 -16.47 -12.71 -20.66
CA PHE A 362 -17.39 -11.56 -20.60
C PHE A 362 -18.50 -11.72 -19.56
#